data_AF-A0A4Q3TD65-F1
#
_entry.id   AF-A0A4Q3TD65-F1
#
_cell.length_a   1.000
_cell.length_b   1.000
_cell.length_c   1.000
_cell.angle_alpha   90.00
_cell.angle_beta   90.00
_cell.angle_gamma   90.00
#
_symmetry.space_group_name_H-M   'P 1'
#
loop_
_entity.id
_entity.type
_entity.pdbx_description
1 polymer ?
#
loop_
_entity_poly.entity_id
_entity_poly.type
_entity_poly.pdbx_seq_one_letter_code
_entity_poly.pdbx_strand_id
1 'polypeptide(L)' 'FAKRARGTMARFAVDERIEKAEDLKAFDRDGYRFDKTASTDTDWIFTRSGNS' A
#
# COMPACT_ATOMS: atom_id res chain seq x y z
N PHE A 1 6.23 -6.86 -11.16
CA PHE A 1 5.06 -6.73 -10.26
C PHE A 1 4.86 -5.33 -9.69
N ALA A 2 5.91 -4.57 -9.37
CA ALA A 2 5.79 -3.22 -8.79
C ALA A 2 4.92 -2.22 -9.58
N LYS A 3 4.88 -2.29 -10.92
CA LYS A 3 4.01 -1.42 -11.74
C LYS A 3 2.52 -1.63 -11.48
N ARG A 4 2.10 -2.87 -11.19
CA ARG A 4 0.69 -3.18 -10.86
C ARG A 4 0.34 -2.69 -9.46
N ALA A 5 1.24 -2.87 -8.48
CA ALA A 5 1.04 -2.41 -7.11
C ALA A 5 0.75 -0.90 -7.04
N ARG A 6 1.50 -0.09 -7.80
CA ARG A 6 1.28 1.37 -7.89
C ARG A 6 -0.09 1.72 -8.47
N GLY A 7 -0.53 1.01 -9.51
CA GLY A 7 -1.85 1.21 -10.10
C GLY A 7 -2.97 0.86 -9.13
N THR A 8 -2.85 -0.27 -8.41
CA THR A 8 -3.83 -0.68 -7.40
C THR A 8 -3.89 0.29 -6.23
N MET A 9 -2.74 0.80 -5.76
CA MET A 9 -2.68 1.80 -4.69
C MET A 9 -3.27 3.14 -5.10
N ALA A 10 -2.97 3.63 -6.32
CA ALA A 10 -3.59 4.84 -6.85
C ALA A 10 -5.12 4.70 -6.96
N ARG A 11 -5.59 3.53 -7.40
CA ARG A 11 -7.03 3.24 -7.46
C ARG A 11 -7.68 3.23 -6.07
N PHE A 12 -7.04 2.60 -5.09
CA PHE A 12 -7.51 2.62 -3.71
C PHE A 12 -7.64 4.05 -3.17
N ALA A 13 -6.65 4.91 -3.43
CA ALA A 13 -6.69 6.30 -3.00
C ALA A 13 -7.90 7.07 -3.56
N VAL A 14 -8.26 6.79 -4.82
CA VAL A 14 -9.43 7.41 -5.47
C VAL A 14 -10.74 6.81 -4.94
N ASP A 15 -10.82 5.48 -4.82
CA ASP A 15 -12.02 4.77 -4.38
C ASP A 15 -12.42 5.20 -2.95
N GLU A 16 -11.45 5.25 -2.03
CA GLU A 16 -11.65 5.62 -0.63
C GLU A 16 -11.59 7.13 -0.38
N ARG A 17 -11.38 7.94 -1.44
CA ARG A 17 -11.22 9.40 -1.37
C ARG A 17 -10.21 9.84 -0.30
N ILE A 18 -9.04 9.24 -0.36
CA ILE A 18 -7.97 9.49 0.59
C ILE A 18 -7.47 10.94 0.44
N GLU A 19 -7.61 11.72 1.50
CA GLU A 19 -7.12 13.11 1.56
C GLU A 19 -5.80 13.22 2.33
N LYS A 20 -5.55 12.30 3.27
CA LYS A 20 -4.33 12.26 4.08
C LYS A 20 -3.44 11.12 3.66
N ALA A 21 -2.14 11.40 3.58
CA ALA A 21 -1.17 10.39 3.23
C ALA A 21 -1.21 9.21 4.23
N GLU A 22 -1.43 9.46 5.52
CA GLU A 22 -1.48 8.39 6.53
C GLU A 22 -2.52 7.31 6.24
N ASP A 23 -3.65 7.68 5.62
CA ASP A 23 -4.74 6.75 5.34
C ASP A 23 -4.36 5.75 4.23
N LEU A 24 -3.33 6.05 3.41
CA LEU A 24 -2.78 5.09 2.45
C LEU A 24 -2.15 3.86 3.13
N LYS A 25 -1.79 3.94 4.42
CA LYS A 25 -1.30 2.79 5.19
C LYS A 25 -2.37 1.70 5.34
N ALA A 26 -3.64 2.03 5.14
CA ALA A 26 -4.74 1.06 5.14
C ALA A 26 -4.82 0.24 3.84
N PHE A 27 -3.96 0.51 2.85
CA PHE A 27 -3.95 -0.25 1.60
C PHE A 27 -3.65 -1.74 1.82
N ASP A 28 -4.62 -2.59 1.47
CA ASP A 28 -4.56 -4.05 1.68
C ASP A 28 -4.97 -4.89 0.44
N ARG A 29 -4.99 -4.29 -0.75
CA ARG A 29 -5.49 -4.95 -1.98
C ARG A 29 -4.46 -5.90 -2.61
N ASP A 30 -4.95 -6.87 -3.39
CA ASP A 30 -4.13 -7.86 -4.12
C ASP A 30 -3.17 -8.68 -3.22
N GLY A 31 -3.45 -8.75 -1.91
CA GLY A 31 -2.60 -9.42 -0.91
C GLY A 31 -1.39 -8.60 -0.45
N TYR A 32 -1.30 -7.32 -0.83
CA TYR A 32 -0.37 -6.38 -0.22
C TYR A 32 -0.83 -6.01 1.19
N ARG A 33 0.11 -5.70 2.07
CA ARG A 33 -0.17 -5.20 3.43
C ARG A 33 0.95 -4.26 3.86
N PHE A 34 0.59 -3.21 4.60
CA PHE A 34 1.56 -2.31 5.20
C PHE A 34 2.39 -3.01 6.29
N ASP A 35 3.71 -2.91 6.18
CA ASP A 35 4.66 -3.42 7.17
C ASP A 35 5.15 -2.28 8.06
N LYS A 36 4.54 -2.16 9.24
CA LYS A 36 4.91 -1.13 10.22
C LYS A 36 6.35 -1.27 10.73
N THR A 37 6.93 -2.48 10.72
CA THR A 37 8.28 -2.71 11.23
C THR A 37 9.36 -2.34 10.23
N ALA A 38 9.09 -2.54 8.94
CA ALA A 38 10.00 -2.16 7.85
C ALA A 38 9.80 -0.70 7.38
N SER A 39 8.70 -0.05 7.76
CA SER A 39 8.38 1.32 7.37
C SER A 39 8.99 2.37 8.30
N THR A 40 9.33 3.51 7.74
CA THR A 40 9.74 4.74 8.44
C THR A 40 8.65 5.81 8.33
N ASP A 41 8.91 7.00 8.88
CA ASP A 41 7.98 8.12 8.79
C ASP A 41 7.78 8.59 7.34
N THR A 42 8.82 8.52 6.52
CA THR A 42 8.83 8.97 5.12
C THR A 42 8.71 7.85 4.10
N ASP A 43 9.13 6.63 4.45
CA ASP A 43 9.16 5.49 3.54
C ASP A 43 8.27 4.36 4.03
N TRP A 44 7.22 4.06 3.29
CA TRP A 44 6.25 3.04 3.64
C TRP A 44 6.46 1.78 2.82
N ILE A 45 6.71 0.67 3.52
CA ILE A 45 6.94 -0.63 2.94
C ILE A 45 5.64 -1.43 2.95
N PHE A 46 5.23 -1.89 1.78
CA PHE A 46 4.08 -2.78 1.59
C PHE A 46 4.58 -4.13 1.10
N THR A 47 4.35 -5.18 1.89
CA THR A 47 4.77 -6.55 1.57
C THR A 47 3.59 -7.35 1.05
N ARG A 48 3.86 -8.38 0.25
CA ARG A 48 2.82 -9.29 -0.26
C ARG A 48 3.26 -10.72 0.03
N SER A 49 2.46 -11.43 0.81
CA SER A 49 2.67 -12.86 1.10
C SER A 49 2.25 -13.67 -0.13
N GLY A 50 3.14 -13.76 -1.12
CA GLY A 50 2.83 -14.40 -2.40
C GLY A 50 4.06 -14.85 -3.16
N ASN A 51 5.11 -15.28 -2.46
CA ASN A 51 6.23 -16.00 -3.05
C ASN A 51 6.62 -17.15 -2.10
N SER A 52 5.87 -18.26 -2.20
CA SER A 52 6.39 -19.60 -1.94
C SER A 52 6.66 -20.25 -3.28
#